data_AF-A0A7W4D047-F1
#
_entry.id   AF-A0A7W4D047-F1
#
_cell.length_a   1.000
_cell.length_b   1.000
_cell.length_c   1.000
_cell.angle_alpha   90.00
_cell.angle_beta   90.00
_cell.angle_gamma   90.00
#
_symmetry.space_group_name_H-M   'P 1'
#
loop_
_entity.id
_entity.type
_entity.pdbx_description
1 polymer ?
#
loop_
_entity_poly.entity_id
_entity_poly.type
_entity_poly.pdbx_seq_one_letter_code
_entity_poly.pdbx_strand_id
1 'polypeptide(L)'
;MDDVIDLDATVEASWGRFEQEYAAAVRELRPGQHLLASIDDGYVDDDDEDGGYGMEATPSVVTLAWEGELGVIVEGNDVLACAYHLTRADMSALRKCGLRRFSRHTSAYRLVLPVSEATHAAAVAASVLRDVFSVIHPAFLKGGGFSVGGQPRSE
;
A
#
# COMPACT_ATOMS: atom_id res chain seq x y z
N MET A 1 -27.14 30.09 -6.01
CA MET A 1 -25.70 29.87 -6.25
C MET A 1 -25.49 28.41 -5.96
N ASP A 2 -25.50 27.59 -7.00
CA ASP A 2 -25.11 26.19 -6.86
C ASP A 2 -23.63 26.16 -6.47
N ASP A 3 -23.35 25.63 -5.27
CA ASP A 3 -22.01 25.22 -4.88
C ASP A 3 -21.60 24.10 -5.83
N VAL A 4 -20.92 24.47 -6.92
CA VAL A 4 -20.23 23.49 -7.76
C VAL A 4 -19.06 22.99 -6.93
N ILE A 5 -19.28 21.88 -6.23
CA ILE A 5 -18.23 21.17 -5.50
C ILE A 5 -17.16 20.79 -6.52
N ASP A 6 -15.96 21.33 -6.34
CA ASP A 6 -14.78 20.89 -7.07
C ASP A 6 -14.40 19.50 -6.56
N LEU A 7 -14.80 18.50 -7.33
CA LEU A 7 -14.58 17.10 -7.00
C LEU A 7 -13.08 16.76 -6.97
N ASP A 8 -12.28 17.36 -7.86
CA ASP A 8 -10.84 17.12 -7.93
C ASP A 8 -10.17 17.68 -6.67
N ALA A 9 -10.51 18.91 -6.27
CA ALA A 9 -10.00 19.49 -5.03
C ALA A 9 -10.40 18.68 -3.79
N THR A 10 -11.60 18.09 -3.80
CA THR A 10 -12.08 17.22 -2.71
C THR A 10 -11.29 15.91 -2.64
N VAL A 11 -11.03 15.28 -3.80
CA VAL A 11 -10.23 14.05 -3.88
C VAL A 11 -8.79 14.29 -3.42
N GLU A 12 -8.16 15.39 -3.84
CA GLU A 12 -6.83 15.79 -3.38
C GLU A 12 -6.78 15.99 -1.86
N ALA A 13 -7.78 16.68 -1.30
CA ALA A 13 -7.88 16.88 0.14
C ALA A 13 -8.00 15.53 0.89
N SER A 14 -8.77 14.59 0.37
CA SER A 14 -8.89 13.25 0.93
C SER A 14 -7.57 12.49 0.92
N TRP A 15 -6.80 12.55 -0.18
CA TRP A 15 -5.47 11.95 -0.23
C TRP A 15 -4.49 12.61 0.73
N GLY A 16 -4.52 13.94 0.85
CA GLY A 16 -3.71 14.67 1.83
C GLY A 16 -4.04 14.29 3.27
N ARG A 17 -5.32 14.04 3.57
CA ARG A 17 -5.75 13.53 4.88
C ARG A 17 -5.29 12.10 5.13
N PHE A 18 -5.45 11.23 4.14
CA PHE A 18 -4.96 9.86 4.19
C PHE A 18 -3.46 9.81 4.48
N GLU A 19 -2.66 10.63 3.79
CA GLU A 19 -1.20 10.69 4.01
C GLU A 19 -0.86 11.08 5.45
N GLN A 20 -1.55 12.07 6.02
CA GLN A 20 -1.34 12.51 7.40
C GLN A 20 -1.69 11.42 8.42
N GLU A 21 -2.85 10.76 8.24
CA GLU A 21 -3.33 9.69 9.11
C GLU A 21 -2.41 8.45 9.01
N TYR A 22 -2.00 8.08 7.80
CA TYR A 22 -1.06 6.99 7.55
C TYR A 22 0.30 7.30 8.17
N ALA A 23 0.83 8.51 8.00
CA ALA A 23 2.10 8.92 8.62
C ALA A 23 2.04 8.89 10.15
N ALA A 24 0.91 9.29 10.75
CA ALA A 24 0.70 9.18 12.19
C ALA A 24 0.78 7.72 12.65
N ALA A 25 0.06 6.83 11.96
CA ALA A 25 0.09 5.40 12.28
C ALA A 25 1.48 4.78 12.08
N VAL A 26 2.22 5.16 11.03
CA VAL A 26 3.58 4.67 10.78
C VAL A 26 4.51 5.05 11.94
N ARG A 27 4.35 6.23 12.55
CA ARG A 27 5.16 6.65 13.72
C ARG A 27 4.88 5.82 14.96
N GLU A 28 3.68 5.24 15.06
CA GLU A 28 3.26 4.43 16.20
C GLU A 28 3.63 2.95 16.04
N LEU A 29 4.09 2.54 14.84
CA LEU A 29 4.53 1.18 14.59
C LEU A 29 5.73 0.81 15.47
N ARG A 30 5.61 -0.34 16.13
CA ARG A 30 6.70 -0.98 16.86
C ARG A 30 7.40 -2.00 15.96
N PRO A 31 8.67 -2.34 16.24
CA PRO A 31 9.37 -3.39 15.51
C PRO A 31 8.55 -4.69 15.44
N GLY A 32 8.42 -5.25 14.24
CA GLY A 32 7.61 -6.45 13.96
C GLY A 32 6.13 -6.20 13.68
N GLN A 33 5.65 -4.96 13.81
CA GLN A 33 4.30 -4.57 13.38
C GLN A 33 4.31 -4.07 11.93
N HIS A 34 3.14 -4.11 11.32
CA HIS A 34 2.93 -3.56 9.98
C HIS A 34 1.61 -2.80 9.86
N LEU A 35 1.60 -1.89 8.89
CA LEU A 35 0.41 -1.27 8.33
C LEU A 35 0.15 -1.86 6.95
N LEU A 36 -1.11 -2.15 6.67
CA LEU A 36 -1.59 -2.61 5.37
C LEU A 36 -2.65 -1.65 4.87
N ALA A 37 -2.42 -1.03 3.71
CA ALA A 37 -3.44 -0.38 2.91
C ALA A 37 -3.70 -1.23 1.67
N SER A 38 -4.92 -1.73 1.50
CA SER A 38 -5.30 -2.61 0.39
C SER A 38 -6.60 -2.12 -0.23
N ILE A 39 -6.79 -2.39 -1.52
CA ILE A 39 -8.05 -2.09 -2.22
C ILE A 39 -9.16 -2.99 -1.67
N ASP A 40 -10.32 -2.40 -1.43
CA ASP A 40 -11.55 -3.14 -1.19
C ASP A 40 -12.15 -3.52 -2.55
N ASP A 41 -11.85 -4.73 -3.02
CA ASP A 41 -12.38 -5.27 -4.27
C ASP A 41 -13.66 -6.09 -4.07
N GLY A 42 -14.19 -6.15 -2.84
CA GLY A 42 -15.41 -6.88 -2.51
C GLY A 42 -15.27 -8.41 -2.59
N TYR A 43 -14.08 -8.96 -2.82
CA TYR A 43 -13.83 -10.37 -2.58
C TYR A 43 -13.70 -10.57 -1.07
N VAL A 44 -14.78 -11.13 -0.51
CA VAL A 44 -14.81 -11.64 0.86
C VAL A 44 -13.74 -12.74 0.92
N ASP A 45 -12.77 -12.60 1.83
CA ASP A 45 -12.06 -13.77 2.38
C ASP A 45 -13.14 -14.58 3.10
N ASP A 46 -13.93 -15.36 2.35
CA ASP A 46 -14.67 -16.46 2.95
C ASP A 46 -13.59 -17.43 3.42
N ASP A 47 -13.53 -17.61 4.73
CA ASP A 47 -12.74 -18.60 5.48
C ASP A 47 -12.27 -19.80 4.63
N ASP A 48 -11.09 -19.72 4.01
CA ASP A 48 -10.38 -20.91 3.57
C ASP A 48 -9.48 -21.38 4.71
N GLU A 49 -10.11 -22.13 5.60
CA GLU A 49 -9.54 -23.08 6.55
C GLU A 49 -8.75 -24.23 5.86
N ASP A 50 -8.41 -24.11 4.57
CA ASP A 50 -7.66 -25.13 3.83
C ASP A 50 -6.66 -24.48 2.85
N GLY A 51 -5.39 -24.87 2.95
CA GLY A 51 -4.25 -24.20 2.32
C GLY A 51 -4.16 -24.34 0.79
N GLY A 52 -5.01 -23.61 0.08
CA GLY A 52 -4.95 -23.44 -1.36
C GLY A 52 -3.91 -22.37 -1.77
N TYR A 53 -2.76 -22.80 -2.28
CA TYR A 53 -1.82 -21.93 -3.00
C TYR A 53 -2.48 -21.40 -4.28
N GLY A 54 -3.16 -20.26 -4.17
CA GLY A 54 -3.82 -19.63 -5.32
C GLY A 54 -4.70 -18.42 -5.00
N MET A 55 -4.60 -17.81 -3.81
CA MET A 55 -5.21 -16.50 -3.59
C MET A 55 -4.39 -15.45 -4.33
N GLU A 56 -4.85 -15.11 -5.53
CA GLU A 56 -4.42 -13.92 -6.26
C GLU A 56 -4.58 -12.70 -5.35
N ALA A 57 -3.48 -11.99 -5.08
CA ALA A 57 -3.50 -10.90 -4.10
C ALA A 57 -4.10 -9.61 -4.69
N THR A 58 -4.93 -8.94 -3.89
CA THR A 58 -5.41 -7.59 -4.18
C THR A 58 -4.29 -6.57 -4.04
N PRO A 59 -4.29 -5.48 -4.82
CA PRO A 59 -3.28 -4.43 -4.71
C PRO A 59 -3.20 -3.87 -3.30
N SER A 60 -1.99 -3.84 -2.78
CA SER A 60 -1.74 -3.32 -1.44
C SER A 60 -0.36 -2.71 -1.30
N VAL A 61 -0.25 -1.86 -0.29
CA VAL A 61 1.01 -1.34 0.22
C VAL A 61 1.15 -1.78 1.67
N VAL A 62 2.29 -2.40 1.98
CA VAL A 62 2.63 -2.81 3.33
C VAL A 62 3.75 -1.92 3.85
N THR A 63 3.55 -1.28 5.01
CA THR A 63 4.64 -0.61 5.74
C THR A 63 4.99 -1.43 6.98
N LEU A 64 6.20 -1.98 7.02
CA LEU A 64 6.74 -2.77 8.13
C LEU A 64 7.73 -1.95 8.93
N ALA A 65 7.70 -2.08 10.25
CA ALA A 65 8.73 -1.53 11.11
C ALA A 65 9.73 -2.61 11.53
N TRP A 66 11.02 -2.34 11.34
CA TRP A 66 12.15 -3.07 11.92
C TRP A 66 12.86 -2.21 12.97
N GLU A 67 13.94 -2.71 13.56
CA GLU A 67 14.75 -1.91 14.47
C GLU A 67 15.39 -0.72 13.73
N GLY A 68 14.86 0.48 13.96
CA GLY A 68 15.38 1.73 13.40
C GLY A 68 15.00 2.01 11.94
N GLU A 69 14.32 1.08 11.26
CA GLU A 69 13.96 1.18 9.85
C GLU A 69 12.48 0.93 9.59
N LEU A 70 11.99 1.51 8.48
CA LEU A 70 10.70 1.28 7.88
C LEU A 70 10.89 0.66 6.49
N GLY A 71 10.09 -0.34 6.16
CA GLY A 71 10.00 -0.91 4.83
C GLY A 71 8.66 -0.65 4.20
N VAL A 72 8.63 0.07 3.09
CA VAL A 72 7.44 0.15 2.24
C VAL A 72 7.56 -0.92 1.16
N ILE A 73 6.62 -1.86 1.13
CA ILE A 73 6.64 -3.05 0.27
C ILE A 73 5.37 -3.09 -0.58
N VAL A 74 5.55 -3.44 -1.84
CA VAL A 74 4.49 -3.60 -2.84
C VAL A 74 4.74 -4.89 -3.59
N GLU A 75 3.73 -5.76 -3.66
CA GLU A 75 3.84 -7.01 -4.40
C GLU A 75 3.86 -6.77 -5.91
N GLY A 76 4.51 -7.68 -6.64
CA GLY A 76 4.56 -7.64 -8.10
C GLY A 76 3.66 -8.70 -8.75
N ASN A 77 3.69 -8.76 -10.09
CA ASN A 77 2.76 -9.56 -10.89
C ASN A 77 2.80 -11.08 -10.64
N ASP A 78 3.84 -11.60 -9.98
CA ASP A 78 3.88 -13.04 -9.63
C ASP A 78 2.92 -13.37 -8.46
N VAL A 79 2.41 -12.36 -7.76
CA VAL A 79 1.52 -12.49 -6.59
C VAL A 79 0.17 -11.79 -6.83
N LEU A 80 0.17 -10.68 -7.57
CA LEU A 80 -1.06 -9.92 -7.87
C LEU A 80 -2.01 -10.71 -8.78
N ALA A 81 -3.31 -10.50 -8.60
CA ALA A 81 -4.31 -10.97 -9.56
C ALA A 81 -4.05 -10.46 -10.97
N CYS A 82 -4.41 -11.24 -11.98
CA CYS A 82 -4.20 -10.86 -13.39
C CYS A 82 -4.82 -9.50 -13.74
N ALA A 83 -5.96 -9.15 -13.11
CA ALA A 83 -6.65 -7.88 -13.29
C ALA A 83 -5.83 -6.67 -12.82
N TYR A 84 -4.84 -6.87 -11.96
CA TYR A 84 -4.02 -5.83 -11.34
C TYR A 84 -2.53 -5.90 -11.73
N HIS A 85 -2.19 -6.70 -12.75
CA HIS A 85 -0.81 -6.79 -13.22
C HIS A 85 -0.26 -5.42 -13.60
N LEU A 86 0.88 -5.08 -12.99
CA LEU A 86 1.65 -3.88 -13.23
C LEU A 86 2.19 -3.89 -14.66
N THR A 87 1.93 -2.81 -15.38
CA THR A 87 2.53 -2.53 -16.67
C THR A 87 3.97 -2.03 -16.52
N ARG A 88 4.65 -1.82 -17.66
CA ARG A 88 5.98 -1.18 -17.66
C ARG A 88 5.94 0.26 -17.16
N ALA A 89 4.83 0.97 -17.36
CA ALA A 89 4.68 2.33 -16.86
C ALA A 89 4.58 2.33 -15.33
N ASP A 90 3.79 1.42 -14.77
CA ASP A 90 3.56 1.27 -13.33
C ASP A 90 4.86 0.87 -12.62
N MET A 91 5.60 -0.09 -13.17
CA MET A 91 6.94 -0.45 -12.69
C MET A 91 7.93 0.72 -12.77
N SER A 92 7.74 1.65 -13.71
CA SER A 92 8.56 2.87 -13.80
C SER A 92 8.17 3.90 -12.75
N ALA A 93 6.87 4.06 -12.48
CA ALA A 93 6.36 4.91 -11.40
C ALA A 93 6.85 4.42 -10.04
N LEU A 94 6.80 3.11 -9.75
CA LEU A 94 7.38 2.52 -8.53
C LEU A 94 8.86 2.90 -8.34
N ARG A 95 9.66 2.85 -9.40
CA ARG A 95 11.07 3.25 -9.36
C ARG A 95 11.26 4.74 -9.11
N LYS A 96 10.37 5.60 -9.61
CA LYS A 96 10.40 7.05 -9.35
C LYS A 96 10.07 7.37 -7.88
N CYS A 97 9.20 6.58 -7.26
CA CYS A 97 8.94 6.61 -5.82
C CYS A 97 10.06 5.97 -4.97
N GLY A 98 11.17 5.57 -5.59
CA GLY A 98 12.31 4.99 -4.89
C GLY A 98 12.21 3.49 -4.61
N LEU A 99 11.08 2.84 -4.92
CA LEU A 99 10.96 1.41 -4.72
C LEU A 99 11.82 0.63 -5.72
N ARG A 100 12.60 -0.31 -5.19
CA ARG A 100 13.50 -1.19 -5.95
C ARG A 100 13.02 -2.62 -5.79
N ARG A 101 13.14 -3.42 -6.84
CA ARG A 101 12.87 -4.85 -6.76
C ARG A 101 13.79 -5.49 -5.72
N PHE A 102 13.23 -6.25 -4.78
CA PHE A 102 13.97 -6.79 -3.64
C PHE A 102 15.05 -7.80 -4.07
N SER A 103 14.72 -8.69 -5.00
CA SER A 103 15.70 -9.57 -5.64
C SER A 103 15.28 -9.91 -7.07
N ARG A 104 16.16 -10.56 -7.84
CA ARG A 104 15.79 -11.09 -9.17
C ARG A 104 14.74 -12.21 -9.10
N HIS A 105 14.52 -12.78 -7.92
CA HIS A 105 13.65 -13.94 -7.70
C HIS A 105 12.33 -13.59 -7.02
N THR A 106 12.20 -12.40 -6.43
CA THR A 106 10.91 -11.89 -5.93
C THR A 106 10.34 -10.89 -6.93
N SER A 107 9.02 -10.82 -7.06
CA SER A 107 8.35 -9.76 -7.82
C SER A 107 8.11 -8.50 -6.98
N ALA A 108 8.27 -8.60 -5.66
CA ALA A 108 8.07 -7.49 -4.73
C ALA A 108 9.08 -6.33 -4.90
N TYR A 109 8.57 -5.12 -4.71
CA TYR A 109 9.29 -3.86 -4.70
C TYR A 109 9.35 -3.30 -3.28
N ARG A 110 10.52 -2.79 -2.88
CA ARG A 110 10.76 -2.29 -1.54
C ARG A 110 11.50 -0.96 -1.55
N LEU A 111 11.11 -0.08 -0.63
CA LEU A 111 11.86 1.08 -0.20
C LEU A 111 12.17 0.93 1.30
N VAL A 112 13.40 1.24 1.70
CA VAL A 112 13.82 1.27 3.12
C VAL A 112 14.12 2.69 3.51
N LEU A 113 13.54 3.11 4.63
CA LEU A 113 13.65 4.46 5.18
C LEU A 113 14.00 4.37 6.67
N PRO A 114 14.68 5.36 7.25
CA PRO A 114 14.78 5.45 8.72
C PRO A 114 13.40 5.70 9.32
N VAL A 115 13.17 5.28 10.57
CA VAL A 115 11.88 5.51 11.28
C VAL A 115 11.49 6.99 11.41
N SER A 116 12.46 7.91 11.33
CA SER A 116 12.21 9.35 11.30
C SER A 116 11.49 9.83 10.03
N GLU A 117 11.46 9.01 8.97
CA GLU A 117 10.89 9.34 7.67
C GLU A 117 9.47 8.79 7.46
N ALA A 118 8.68 8.65 8.54
CA ALA A 118 7.29 8.19 8.47
C ALA A 118 6.42 8.98 7.47
N THR A 119 6.64 10.30 7.34
CA THR A 119 5.92 11.12 6.34
C THR A 119 6.28 10.71 4.91
N HIS A 120 7.56 10.42 4.65
CA HIS A 120 8.01 9.99 3.33
C HIS A 120 7.47 8.59 3.01
N ALA A 121 7.45 7.69 4.00
CA ALA A 121 6.82 6.38 3.85
C ALA A 121 5.32 6.49 3.47
N ALA A 122 4.59 7.41 4.12
CA ALA A 122 3.18 7.65 3.82
C ALA A 122 2.95 8.27 2.43
N ALA A 123 3.75 9.26 2.03
CA ALA A 123 3.67 9.87 0.70
C ALA A 123 3.94 8.84 -0.41
N VAL A 124 4.90 7.95 -0.19
CA VAL A 124 5.18 6.84 -1.12
C VAL A 124 3.99 5.87 -1.16
N ALA A 125 3.44 5.48 -0.01
CA ALA A 125 2.27 4.60 0.03
C ALA A 125 1.06 5.21 -0.71
N ALA A 126 0.75 6.49 -0.47
CA ALA A 126 -0.30 7.20 -1.17
C ALA A 126 -0.05 7.27 -2.68
N SER A 127 1.18 7.61 -3.10
CA SER A 127 1.55 7.66 -4.53
C SER A 127 1.41 6.29 -5.20
N VAL A 128 1.78 5.19 -4.52
CA VAL A 128 1.60 3.85 -5.08
C VAL A 128 0.12 3.53 -5.25
N LEU A 129 -0.70 3.71 -4.21
CA LEU A 129 -2.13 3.42 -4.30
C LEU A 129 -2.81 4.25 -5.39
N ARG A 130 -2.52 5.55 -5.43
CA ARG A 130 -3.12 6.50 -6.35
C ARG A 130 -2.61 6.36 -7.79
N ASP A 131 -1.29 6.34 -7.98
CA ASP A 131 -0.69 6.50 -9.32
C ASP A 131 -0.28 5.18 -9.97
N VAL A 132 -0.01 4.14 -9.16
CA VAL A 132 0.40 2.81 -9.66
C VAL A 132 -0.83 1.90 -9.73
N PHE A 133 -1.61 1.84 -8.66
CA PHE A 133 -2.83 1.03 -8.61
C PHE A 133 -4.09 1.77 -9.04
N SER A 134 -3.96 3.05 -9.44
CA SER A 134 -5.07 3.85 -9.98
C SER A 134 -6.26 3.95 -9.02
N VAL A 135 -6.04 3.91 -7.70
CA VAL A 135 -7.09 4.13 -6.71
C VAL A 135 -7.51 5.59 -6.79
N ILE A 136 -8.78 5.82 -7.13
CA ILE A 136 -9.30 7.17 -7.35
C ILE A 136 -9.43 7.94 -6.03
N HIS A 137 -9.86 7.27 -4.97
CA HIS A 137 -10.14 7.88 -3.67
C HIS A 137 -9.79 6.91 -2.53
N PRO A 138 -9.21 7.36 -1.40
CA PRO A 138 -8.78 6.47 -0.31
C PRO A 138 -9.93 5.72 0.38
N ALA A 139 -11.18 6.18 0.21
CA ALA A 139 -12.36 5.47 0.70
C ALA A 139 -12.62 4.11 0.01
N PHE A 140 -11.95 3.82 -1.11
CA PHE A 140 -11.98 2.50 -1.77
C PHE A 140 -10.95 1.51 -1.19
N LEU A 141 -10.25 1.89 -0.11
CA LEU A 141 -9.36 0.98 0.60
C LEU A 141 -10.16 0.21 1.67
N LYS A 142 -9.78 -1.05 1.94
CA LYS A 142 -10.42 -1.90 2.95
C LYS A 142 -10.51 -1.17 4.29
N GLY A 143 -11.70 -1.17 4.89
CA GLY A 143 -11.97 -0.49 6.16
C GLY A 143 -11.87 1.04 6.13
N GLY A 144 -11.83 1.66 4.95
CA GLY A 144 -11.76 3.11 4.77
C GLY A 144 -10.36 3.72 4.90
N GLY A 145 -9.30 2.90 4.91
CA GLY A 145 -7.93 3.40 4.98
C GLY A 145 -6.88 2.29 5.07
N PHE A 146 -6.49 1.92 6.29
CA PHE A 146 -5.44 0.95 6.55
C PHE A 146 -5.68 0.20 7.86
N SER A 147 -5.07 -0.97 7.99
CA SER A 147 -5.14 -1.81 9.19
C SER A 147 -3.75 -2.05 9.78
N VAL A 148 -3.69 -2.20 11.11
CA VAL A 148 -2.46 -2.57 11.84
C VAL A 148 -2.48 -4.08 12.13
N GLY A 149 -1.41 -4.78 11.79
CA GLY A 149 -1.26 -6.22 12.05
C GLY A 149 0.03 -6.58 12.81
N GLY A 150 0.01 -7.74 13.48
CA GLY A 150 1.18 -8.37 14.10
C GLY A 150 1.95 -9.25 13.10
N GLN A 151 3.15 -9.71 13.48
CA GLN A 151 4.18 -10.32 12.60
C GLN A 151 3.64 -11.01 11.33
N PRO A 152 4.11 -10.61 10.12
CA PRO A 152 3.90 -11.44 8.94
C PRO A 152 4.57 -12.79 9.17
N ARG A 153 3.90 -13.89 8.82
CA ARG A 153 4.51 -15.22 8.83
C ARG A 153 5.82 -15.14 8.05
N SER A 154 6.92 -15.36 8.76
CA SER A 154 8.23 -15.54 8.15
C SER A 154 8.26 -16.96 7.62
N GLU A 155 8.31 -17.11 6.30
CA GLU A 155 8.90 -18.30 5.66
C GLU A 155 10.39 -18.06 5.43
#